data_AF-A0A353B8A5-F1
#
_entry.id   AF-A0A353B8A5-F1
#
_cell.length_a   1.000
_cell.length_b   1.000
_cell.length_c   1.000
_cell.angle_alpha   90.00
_cell.angle_beta   90.00
_cell.angle_gamma   90.00
#
_symmetry.space_group_name_H-M   'P 1'
#
loop_
_entity.id
_entity.type
_entity.pdbx_description
1 polymer ?
#
loop_
_entity_poly.entity_id
_entity_poly.type
_entity_poly.pdbx_seq_one_letter_code
_entity_poly.pdbx_strand_id
1 'polypeptide(L)'
;RPKGSRYRRPYVAIWLEDAEGFPVKTAILWIQTEQPGPRWHRDLTRWYRNNRMRKAVEKEKLIGTISSATRGAGEYQAVFDGTDNAGKKLPSGTYTLCLEVAREHGTYQLIREKVKLDGSAIAKQELKGNIEMSKVAYQYLPNKSATKSTDNVQ
;
A
#
# COMPACT_ATOMS: atom_id res chain seq x y z
N ARG A 1 32.06 -13.29 21.64
CA ARG A 1 31.55 -12.99 20.27
C ARG A 1 30.06 -12.70 20.36
N PRO A 2 29.56 -11.49 20.07
CA PRO A 2 28.13 -11.33 19.86
C PRO A 2 27.73 -12.04 18.57
N LYS A 3 26.72 -12.90 18.67
CA LYS A 3 26.10 -13.67 17.58
C LYS A 3 25.43 -12.73 16.57
N GLY A 4 25.53 -13.11 15.29
CA GLY A 4 25.03 -12.48 14.06
C GLY A 4 24.00 -11.36 14.17
N SER A 5 24.21 -10.29 13.40
CA SER A 5 23.18 -9.28 13.12
C SER A 5 21.92 -10.00 12.66
N ARG A 6 20.91 -10.08 13.53
CA ARG A 6 19.61 -10.65 13.18
C ARG A 6 19.07 -9.78 12.03
N TYR A 7 19.05 -10.32 10.82
CA TYR A 7 18.55 -9.62 9.64
C TYR A 7 17.10 -9.20 9.92
N ARG A 8 16.89 -7.91 10.16
CA ARG A 8 15.56 -7.36 10.44
C ARG A 8 14.85 -7.15 9.11
N ARG A 9 13.59 -7.56 9.05
CA ARG A 9 12.73 -7.27 7.90
C ARG A 9 12.60 -5.75 7.77
N PRO A 10 12.66 -5.20 6.55
CA PRO A 10 12.42 -3.78 6.35
C PRO A 10 10.97 -3.42 6.71
N TYR A 11 10.75 -2.16 7.07
CA TYR A 11 9.42 -1.56 7.12
C TYR A 11 8.96 -1.27 5.70
N VAL A 12 7.70 -1.57 5.40
CA VAL A 12 7.14 -1.47 4.05
C VAL A 12 5.74 -0.91 4.12
N ALA A 13 5.43 0.04 3.24
CA ALA A 13 4.07 0.48 2.97
C ALA A 13 3.82 0.58 1.46
N ILE A 14 2.68 0.07 1.00
CA ILE A 14 2.20 0.24 -0.37
C ILE A 14 0.76 0.74 -0.33
N TRP A 15 0.50 1.89 -0.94
CA TRP A 15 -0.79 2.56 -0.89
C TRP A 15 -1.08 3.39 -2.14
N LEU A 16 -2.34 3.79 -2.30
CA LEU A 16 -2.80 4.76 -3.29
C LEU A 16 -3.05 6.11 -2.64
N GLU A 17 -2.60 7.17 -3.28
CA GLU A 17 -2.99 8.55 -3.02
C GLU A 17 -3.92 9.05 -4.12
N ASP A 18 -4.91 9.86 -3.76
CA ASP A 18 -5.68 10.61 -4.76
C ASP A 18 -4.86 11.75 -5.39
N ALA A 19 -5.52 12.56 -6.22
CA ALA A 19 -4.88 13.68 -6.90
C ALA A 19 -4.35 14.76 -5.94
N GLU A 20 -4.90 14.87 -4.73
CA GLU A 20 -4.48 15.83 -3.70
C GLU A 20 -3.36 15.26 -2.81
N GLY A 21 -3.02 13.98 -2.98
CA GLY A 21 -2.01 13.29 -2.16
C GLY A 21 -2.59 12.64 -0.91
N PHE A 22 -3.92 12.59 -0.75
CA PHE A 22 -4.55 11.95 0.40
C PHE A 22 -4.54 10.42 0.25
N PRO A 23 -4.13 9.66 1.27
CA PRO A 23 -3.98 8.20 1.20
C PRO A 23 -5.33 7.47 1.27
N VAL A 24 -5.89 7.09 0.12
CA VAL A 24 -7.24 6.49 0.02
C VAL A 24 -7.27 4.98 0.27
N LYS A 25 -6.20 4.24 -0.03
CA LYS A 25 -6.17 2.77 0.15
C LYS A 25 -4.76 2.27 0.45
N THR A 26 -4.58 1.53 1.54
CA THR A 26 -3.32 0.81 1.83
C THR A 26 -3.51 -0.67 1.50
N ALA A 27 -2.63 -1.23 0.65
CA ALA A 27 -2.66 -2.64 0.27
C ALA A 27 -1.67 -3.49 1.07
N ILE A 28 -0.48 -2.95 1.33
CA ILE A 28 0.55 -3.62 2.13
C ILE A 28 1.00 -2.67 3.22
N LEU A 29 1.06 -3.18 4.45
CA LEU A 29 1.72 -2.52 5.57
C LEU A 29 2.48 -3.56 6.38
N TRP A 30 3.80 -3.56 6.30
CA TRP A 30 4.63 -4.33 7.22
C TRP A 30 5.39 -3.40 8.11
N ILE A 31 4.97 -3.40 9.36
CA ILE A 31 5.71 -2.77 10.42
C ILE A 31 5.85 -3.77 11.55
N GLN A 32 6.99 -3.76 12.24
CA GLN A 32 7.14 -4.54 13.46
C GLN A 32 6.07 -4.13 14.47
N THR A 33 5.16 -5.04 14.82
CA THR A 33 4.12 -4.82 15.83
C THR A 33 4.47 -5.49 17.16
N GLU A 34 5.26 -6.55 17.13
CA GLU A 34 5.72 -7.30 18.30
C GLU A 34 6.85 -6.57 19.06
N GLN A 35 6.94 -6.84 20.37
CA GLN A 35 7.95 -6.28 21.30
C GLN A 35 9.34 -6.15 20.64
N PRO A 36 9.97 -4.96 20.64
CA PRO A 36 9.61 -3.75 21.40
C PRO A 36 8.60 -2.81 20.70
N GLY A 37 7.84 -3.28 19.71
CA GLY A 37 6.83 -2.53 18.97
C GLY A 37 7.40 -1.73 17.79
N PRO A 38 6.57 -0.95 17.08
CA PRO A 38 6.97 -0.23 15.88
C PRO A 38 7.85 0.97 16.25
N ARG A 39 9.15 0.76 16.46
CA ARG A 39 10.07 1.86 16.77
C ARG A 39 10.39 2.73 15.55
N TRP A 40 10.48 2.10 14.37
CA TRP A 40 10.97 2.77 13.16
C TRP A 40 9.92 2.93 12.06
N HIS A 41 8.63 2.79 12.40
CA HIS A 41 7.55 3.09 11.45
C HIS A 41 7.52 4.57 11.01
N ARG A 42 8.20 5.46 11.74
CA ARG A 42 8.39 6.87 11.37
C ARG A 42 9.35 7.05 10.19
N ASP A 43 10.21 6.07 9.94
CA ASP A 43 11.20 6.09 8.87
C ASP A 43 10.52 5.88 7.50
N LEU A 44 9.34 5.24 7.48
CA LEU A 44 8.37 5.36 6.39
C LEU A 44 7.78 6.78 6.41
N THR A 45 8.59 7.78 6.07
CA THR A 45 8.32 9.20 6.32
C THR A 45 7.01 9.65 5.66
N ARG A 46 6.78 9.29 4.40
CA ARG A 46 5.58 9.71 3.66
C ARG A 46 4.36 8.98 4.18
N TRP A 47 4.42 7.65 4.31
CA TRP A 47 3.33 6.87 4.87
C TRP A 47 3.00 7.31 6.30
N TYR A 48 3.99 7.66 7.12
CA TYR A 48 3.77 8.11 8.49
C TYR A 48 2.97 9.42 8.56
N ARG A 49 3.31 10.39 7.69
CA ARG A 49 2.55 11.64 7.54
C ARG A 49 1.14 11.37 7.03
N ASN A 50 1.01 10.56 5.99
CA ASN A 50 -0.26 10.14 5.41
C ASN A 50 -1.15 9.43 6.45
N ASN A 51 -0.58 8.55 7.25
CA ASN A 51 -1.28 7.83 8.31
C ASN A 51 -1.79 8.77 9.41
N ARG A 52 -1.08 9.86 9.72
CA ARG A 52 -1.57 10.89 10.64
C ARG A 52 -2.73 11.68 10.05
N MET A 53 -2.62 12.12 8.79
CA MET A 53 -3.70 12.83 8.09
C MET A 53 -4.96 11.97 8.01
N ARG A 54 -4.79 10.71 7.61
CA ARG A 54 -5.87 9.75 7.51
C ARG A 54 -6.59 9.51 8.83
N LYS A 55 -5.86 9.31 9.93
CA LYS A 55 -6.45 9.13 11.28
C LYS A 55 -7.25 10.34 11.78
N ALA A 56 -7.07 11.52 11.19
CA ALA A 56 -7.90 12.68 11.53
C ALA A 56 -9.29 12.62 10.88
N VAL A 57 -9.46 11.80 9.83
CA VAL A 57 -10.68 11.70 9.02
C VAL A 57 -11.33 10.31 9.15
N GLU A 58 -10.52 9.25 9.17
CA GLU A 58 -10.93 7.87 9.31
C GLU A 58 -10.78 7.37 10.76
N LYS A 59 -11.76 6.60 11.22
CA LYS A 59 -11.73 5.96 12.55
C LYS A 59 -10.96 4.63 12.56
N GLU A 60 -10.61 4.11 11.39
CA GLU A 60 -10.01 2.78 11.25
C GLU A 60 -8.50 2.75 11.53
N LYS A 61 -8.06 1.68 12.21
CA LYS A 61 -6.65 1.39 12.43
C LYS A 61 -6.15 0.42 11.36
N LEU A 62 -5.11 0.82 10.63
CA LEU A 62 -4.46 -0.06 9.65
C LEU A 62 -3.37 -0.95 10.26
N ILE A 63 -2.69 -0.46 11.30
CA ILE A 63 -1.63 -1.21 11.98
C ILE A 63 -2.25 -2.45 12.62
N GLY A 64 -1.78 -3.63 12.23
CA GLY A 64 -2.26 -4.92 12.72
C GLY A 64 -3.41 -5.53 11.89
N THR A 65 -4.02 -4.77 10.98
CA THR A 65 -5.16 -5.24 10.15
C THR A 65 -4.69 -5.68 8.76
N ILE A 66 -3.72 -4.96 8.19
CA ILE A 66 -3.18 -5.26 6.86
C ILE A 66 -1.89 -6.06 7.03
N SER A 67 -1.94 -7.34 6.69
CA SER A 67 -0.75 -8.18 6.51
C SER A 67 -0.81 -8.79 5.12
N SER A 68 0.16 -8.45 4.27
CA SER A 68 0.31 -9.11 2.98
C SER A 68 1.29 -10.26 3.10
N ALA A 69 1.02 -11.37 2.41
CA ALA A 69 1.93 -12.49 2.29
C ALA A 69 3.12 -12.06 1.41
N THR A 70 4.34 -12.16 1.91
CA THR A 70 5.52 -11.99 1.07
C THR A 70 6.57 -13.02 1.37
N ARG A 71 7.16 -13.51 0.28
CA ARG A 71 8.06 -14.66 0.23
C ARG A 71 9.52 -14.30 0.53
N GLY A 72 9.87 -13.01 0.62
CA GLY A 72 11.21 -12.53 0.98
C GLY A 72 11.32 -11.00 0.92
N ALA A 73 12.37 -10.43 1.50
CA ALA A 73 12.65 -8.99 1.32
C ALA A 73 12.96 -8.70 -0.16
N GLY A 74 12.44 -7.59 -0.70
CA GLY A 74 12.74 -7.15 -2.06
C GLY A 74 11.67 -7.47 -3.12
N GLU A 75 10.79 -8.43 -2.87
CA GLU A 75 9.72 -8.79 -3.82
C GLU A 75 8.35 -8.39 -3.28
N TYR A 76 7.67 -7.51 -4.00
CA TYR A 76 6.41 -6.91 -3.55
C TYR A 76 5.36 -6.96 -4.65
N GLN A 77 4.18 -7.50 -4.33
CA GLN A 77 3.02 -7.49 -5.22
C GLN A 77 1.82 -6.91 -4.49
N ALA A 78 1.36 -5.75 -4.93
CA ALA A 78 0.15 -5.12 -4.41
C ALA A 78 -1.06 -5.43 -5.31
N VAL A 79 -2.20 -5.71 -4.68
CA VAL A 79 -3.48 -5.88 -5.38
C VAL A 79 -4.47 -4.90 -4.77
N PHE A 80 -5.08 -4.09 -5.62
CA PHE A 80 -6.12 -3.14 -5.25
C PHE A 80 -7.46 -3.61 -5.79
N ASP A 81 -8.46 -3.63 -4.94
CA ASP A 81 -9.82 -4.15 -5.22
C ASP A 81 -10.79 -3.07 -5.72
N GLY A 82 -10.29 -1.87 -5.99
CA GLY A 82 -11.11 -0.74 -6.40
C GLY A 82 -11.86 -0.04 -5.28
N THR A 83 -11.51 -0.32 -4.02
CA THR A 83 -12.13 0.33 -2.87
C THR A 83 -11.13 1.08 -2.00
N ASP A 84 -11.60 2.06 -1.23
CA ASP A 84 -10.85 2.74 -0.18
C ASP A 84 -10.66 1.85 1.07
N ASN A 85 -10.05 2.38 2.13
CA ASN A 85 -9.83 1.62 3.36
C ASN A 85 -11.14 1.20 4.04
N ALA A 86 -12.23 1.95 3.85
CA ALA A 86 -13.56 1.65 4.39
C ALA A 86 -14.39 0.71 3.48
N GLY A 87 -13.80 0.23 2.38
CA GLY A 87 -14.48 -0.65 1.42
C GLY A 87 -15.42 0.07 0.45
N LYS A 88 -15.40 1.41 0.39
CA LYS A 88 -16.18 2.19 -0.57
C LYS A 88 -15.44 2.28 -1.90
N LYS A 89 -16.18 2.19 -3.01
CA LYS A 89 -15.61 2.27 -4.37
C LYS A 89 -14.84 3.58 -4.59
N LEU A 90 -13.63 3.48 -5.13
CA LEU A 90 -12.83 4.62 -5.56
C LEU A 90 -13.43 5.22 -6.85
N PRO A 91 -13.55 6.56 -6.94
CA PRO A 91 -14.01 7.22 -8.16
C PRO A 91 -12.98 7.06 -9.29
N SER A 92 -13.43 7.25 -10.52
CA SER A 92 -12.51 7.33 -11.66
C SER A 92 -11.64 8.59 -11.55
N GLY A 93 -10.34 8.46 -11.78
CA GLY A 93 -9.40 9.56 -11.57
C GLY A 93 -7.95 9.17 -11.75
N THR A 94 -7.07 10.15 -11.55
CA THR A 94 -5.63 9.92 -11.47
C THR A 94 -5.24 9.74 -10.02
N TYR A 95 -4.51 8.67 -9.77
CA TYR A 95 -3.99 8.29 -8.47
C TYR A 95 -2.47 8.18 -8.54
N THR A 96 -1.83 8.23 -7.37
CA THR A 96 -0.42 7.89 -7.23
C THR A 96 -0.28 6.62 -6.43
N LEU A 97 0.24 5.57 -7.05
CA LEU A 97 0.72 4.38 -6.35
C LEU A 97 2.05 4.71 -5.68
N CYS A 98 2.12 4.55 -4.37
CA CYS A 98 3.30 4.76 -3.56
C CYS A 98 3.78 3.43 -2.98
N LEU A 99 5.08 3.14 -3.11
CA LEU A 99 5.75 2.04 -2.44
C LEU A 99 6.95 2.58 -1.66
N GLU A 100 6.92 2.42 -0.35
CA GLU A 100 7.93 2.96 0.55
C GLU A 100 8.55 1.81 1.36
N VAL A 101 9.87 1.77 1.37
CA VAL A 101 10.66 0.81 2.14
C VAL A 101 11.70 1.56 2.97
N ALA A 102 11.79 1.21 4.25
CA ALA A 102 12.78 1.76 5.17
C ALA A 102 13.43 0.64 6.01
N ARG A 103 14.75 0.72 6.17
CA ARG A 103 15.51 -0.14 7.09
C ARG A 103 15.97 0.65 8.30
N GLU A 104 15.98 -0.01 9.45
CA GLU A 104 16.59 0.52 10.68
C GLU A 104 18.07 0.85 10.41
N HIS A 105 18.43 2.13 10.57
CA HIS A 105 19.75 2.67 10.26
C HIS A 105 20.23 2.41 8.83
N GLY A 106 19.32 2.15 7.91
CA GLY A 106 19.67 1.73 6.56
C GLY A 106 19.12 2.66 5.50
N THR A 107 18.84 2.03 4.38
CA THR A 107 18.29 2.63 3.18
C THR A 107 16.84 3.05 3.36
N TYR A 108 16.50 4.14 2.69
CA TYR A 108 15.15 4.62 2.48
C TYR A 108 14.89 4.65 0.97
N GLN A 109 13.79 4.07 0.52
CA GLN A 109 13.42 4.04 -0.89
C GLN A 109 11.92 4.31 -1.05
N LEU A 110 11.57 5.14 -2.03
CA LEU A 110 10.19 5.48 -2.37
C LEU A 110 10.01 5.43 -3.90
N ILE A 111 9.09 4.58 -4.36
CA ILE A 111 8.60 4.58 -5.74
C ILE A 111 7.25 5.28 -5.76
N ARG A 112 7.02 6.14 -6.76
CA ARG A 112 5.74 6.79 -7.03
C ARG A 112 5.39 6.62 -8.49
N GLU A 113 4.28 5.96 -8.78
CA GLU A 113 3.80 5.71 -10.13
C GLU A 113 2.42 6.34 -10.31
N LYS A 114 2.20 7.05 -11.41
CA LYS A 114 0.86 7.59 -11.72
C LYS A 114 0.01 6.49 -12.32
N VAL A 115 -1.18 6.29 -11.76
CA VAL A 115 -2.12 5.27 -12.22
C VAL A 115 -3.46 5.95 -12.51
N LYS A 116 -3.99 5.75 -13.71
CA LYS A 116 -5.35 6.17 -14.03
C LYS A 116 -6.30 5.03 -13.71
N LEU A 117 -7.27 5.29 -12.83
CA LEU A 117 -8.34 4.35 -12.51
C LEU A 117 -9.61 4.84 -13.21
N ASP A 118 -10.25 3.98 -13.98
CA ASP A 118 -11.53 4.23 -14.65
C ASP A 118 -12.62 3.23 -14.25
N GLY A 119 -12.31 2.35 -13.29
CA GLY A 119 -13.17 1.26 -12.85
C GLY A 119 -12.95 -0.05 -13.61
N SER A 120 -12.10 -0.06 -14.65
CA SER A 120 -11.67 -1.28 -15.34
C SER A 120 -10.49 -1.93 -14.64
N ALA A 121 -10.34 -3.25 -14.80
CA ALA A 121 -9.21 -3.97 -14.24
C ALA A 121 -7.90 -3.58 -14.94
N ILE A 122 -6.82 -3.45 -14.17
CA ILE A 122 -5.46 -3.28 -14.67
C ILE A 122 -4.73 -4.59 -14.41
N ALA A 123 -4.33 -5.26 -15.49
CA ALA A 123 -3.50 -6.46 -15.44
C ALA A 123 -2.15 -6.16 -14.77
N LYS A 124 -1.46 -7.21 -14.32
CA LYS A 124 -0.17 -7.08 -13.61
C LYS A 124 0.79 -6.14 -14.35
N GLN A 125 1.13 -5.05 -13.70
CA GLN A 125 2.17 -4.12 -14.17
C GLN A 125 3.41 -4.30 -13.30
N GLU A 126 4.57 -4.37 -13.93
CA GLU A 126 5.85 -4.42 -13.24
C GLU A 126 6.47 -3.02 -13.22
N LEU A 127 7.03 -2.65 -12.07
CA LEU A 127 7.69 -1.36 -11.89
C LEU A 127 9.20 -1.54 -11.90
N LYS A 128 9.91 -0.48 -12.29
CA LYS A 128 11.35 -0.42 -12.16
C LYS A 128 11.74 -0.55 -10.70
N GLY A 129 12.45 -1.62 -10.38
CA GLY A 129 12.94 -1.89 -9.03
C GLY A 129 14.09 -0.97 -8.60
N ASN A 130 14.48 -1.10 -7.34
CA ASN A 130 15.65 -0.46 -6.75
C ASN A 130 16.34 -1.40 -5.75
N ILE A 131 17.31 -0.88 -4.99
CA ILE A 131 18.11 -1.66 -4.05
C ILE A 131 17.27 -2.38 -2.96
N GLU A 132 16.14 -1.79 -2.56
CA GLU A 132 15.24 -2.39 -1.57
C GLU A 132 14.06 -3.16 -2.17
N MET A 133 13.77 -2.93 -3.45
CA MET A 133 12.59 -3.41 -4.14
C MET A 133 13.02 -3.98 -5.49
N SER A 134 13.62 -5.15 -5.49
CA SER A 134 14.17 -5.79 -6.69
C SER A 134 13.10 -6.23 -7.69
N LYS A 135 11.92 -6.66 -7.19
CA LYS A 135 10.75 -6.94 -8.02
C LYS A 135 9.52 -6.31 -7.42
N VAL A 136 8.86 -5.46 -8.20
CA VAL A 136 7.65 -4.78 -7.78
C VAL A 136 6.60 -4.95 -8.85
N ALA A 137 5.40 -5.33 -8.43
CA ALA A 137 4.25 -5.32 -9.30
C ALA A 137 3.01 -4.79 -8.58
N TYR A 138 2.08 -4.26 -9.37
CA TYR A 138 0.74 -3.96 -8.90
C TYR A 138 -0.33 -4.47 -9.86
N GLN A 139 -1.50 -4.71 -9.31
CA GLN A 139 -2.71 -5.08 -10.04
C GLN A 139 -3.89 -4.30 -9.50
N TYR A 140 -4.86 -4.03 -10.37
CA TYR A 140 -6.14 -3.46 -9.99
C TYR A 140 -7.25 -4.40 -10.44
N LEU A 141 -7.94 -5.02 -9.49
CA LEU A 141 -8.99 -6.02 -9.70
C LEU A 141 -10.27 -5.50 -9.03
N PRO A 142 -11.00 -4.57 -9.66
CA PRO A 142 -12.20 -3.99 -9.07
C PRO A 142 -13.24 -5.08 -8.87
N ASN A 143 -13.82 -5.16 -7.66
CA ASN A 143 -14.93 -6.08 -7.40
C ASN A 143 -16.09 -5.79 -8.35
N LYS A 144 -16.59 -6.82 -9.04
CA LYS A 144 -17.71 -6.70 -10.03
C LYS A 144 -19.09 -6.46 -9.39
N SER A 145 -19.20 -6.29 -8.08
CA SER A 145 -20.44 -6.05 -7.34
C SER A 145 -20.74 -4.54 -7.28
N ALA A 146 -21.82 -3.97 -7.80
CA ALA A 146 -23.03 -4.51 -8.42
C ALA A 146 -23.51 -3.58 -9.56
N THR A 147 -23.54 -4.11 -10.78
CA THR A 147 -24.45 -3.63 -11.83
C THR A 147 -25.44 -4.76 -12.08
N LYS A 148 -26.51 -4.82 -11.28
CA LYS A 148 -27.74 -5.53 -11.66
C LYS A 148 -28.76 -4.48 -12.08
N SER A 149 -29.09 -4.53 -13.37
CA SER A 149 -30.31 -4.10 -14.06
C SER A 149 -30.98 -2.80 -13.62
N THR A 150 -30.76 -1.75 -14.40
CA THR A 150 -31.88 -0.93 -14.87
C THR A 150 -32.44 -1.65 -16.10
N ASP A 151 -33.70 -2.05 -16.04
CA ASP A 151 -34.69 -2.13 -17.13
C ASP A 151 -35.78 -3.14 -16.76
N ASN A 152 -36.90 -2.63 -16.23
CA ASN A 152 -38.19 -3.07 -16.76
C ASN A 152 -39.22 -1.94 -16.56
N VAL A 153 -39.39 -1.16 -17.62
CA VAL A 153 -40.64 -0.47 -17.93
C VAL A 153 -41.41 -1.45 -18.80
N GLN A 154 -42.47 -2.06 -18.25
CA GLN A 154 -43.78 -2.33 -18.87
C GLN A 154 -44.65 -3.13 -17.91
#